data_AF-A0A2S7PKB7-F1
#
_entry.id   AF-A0A2S7PKB7-F1
#
_cell.length_a   1.000
_cell.length_b   1.000
_cell.length_c   1.000
_cell.angle_alpha   90.00
_cell.angle_beta   90.00
_cell.angle_gamma   90.00
#
_symmetry.space_group_name_H-M   'P 1'
#
loop_
_entity.id
_entity.type
_entity.pdbx_description
1 polymer ?
#
loop_
_entity_poly.entity_id
_entity_poly.type
_entity_poly.pdbx_seq_one_letter_code
_entity_poly.pdbx_strand_id
1 'polypeptide(L)'
;MGKTQLAITYARRHKEKYTAIFWLNANDEDSLKLSFRDVAQQVLRYYPSTSMLSSVDQDKDLDQVVSVVKDWLDSPRNTKWLMIYDNFDNPKTSSNPAKWAVDIRQFLPRSDHGSIIITTRSAQVRQEIVRYQGRSLDRV
;
A
#
# COMPACT_ATOMS: atom_id res chain seq x y z
N MET A 1 -12.94 -6.38 -16.50
CA MET A 1 -11.58 -6.32 -17.07
C MET A 1 -11.19 -4.87 -17.28
N GLY A 2 -9.92 -4.48 -17.12
CA GLY A 2 -9.41 -3.12 -17.42
C GLY A 2 -8.96 -2.24 -16.24
N LYS A 3 -9.19 -2.61 -14.98
CA LYS A 3 -8.80 -1.76 -13.82
C LYS A 3 -7.29 -1.63 -13.65
N THR A 4 -6.57 -2.74 -13.79
CA THR A 4 -5.10 -2.77 -13.80
C THR A 4 -4.55 -1.85 -14.89
N GLN A 5 -5.12 -1.91 -16.10
CA GLN A 5 -4.71 -1.01 -17.19
C GLN A 5 -5.02 0.46 -16.90
N LEU A 6 -6.16 0.75 -16.24
CA LEU A 6 -6.49 2.11 -15.80
C LEU A 6 -5.50 2.61 -14.75
N ALA A 7 -5.11 1.77 -13.78
CA ALA A 7 -4.10 2.11 -12.78
C ALA A 7 -2.73 2.40 -13.42
N ILE A 8 -2.30 1.57 -14.38
CA ILE A 8 -1.07 1.79 -15.17
C ILE A 8 -1.15 3.14 -15.91
N THR A 9 -2.25 3.40 -16.62
CA THR A 9 -2.42 4.65 -17.37
C THR A 9 -2.41 5.85 -16.43
N TYR A 10 -3.06 5.76 -15.26
CA TYR A 10 -3.05 6.81 -14.25
C TYR A 10 -1.62 7.09 -13.76
N ALA A 11 -0.89 6.04 -13.35
CA ALA A 11 0.48 6.15 -12.84
C ALA A 11 1.41 6.80 -13.87
N ARG A 12 1.33 6.37 -15.13
CA ARG A 12 2.11 6.96 -16.23
C ARG A 12 1.78 8.42 -16.47
N ARG A 13 0.49 8.78 -16.50
CA ARG A 13 0.03 10.15 -16.76
C ARG A 13 0.39 11.12 -15.64
N HIS A 14 0.46 10.64 -14.40
CA HIS A 14 0.68 11.47 -13.21
C HIS A 14 2.02 11.25 -12.53
N LYS A 15 2.98 10.58 -13.19
CA LYS A 15 4.27 10.21 -12.59
C LYS A 15 5.00 11.38 -11.93
N GLU A 16 4.91 12.58 -12.50
CA GLU A 16 5.58 13.79 -12.01
C GLU A 16 4.97 14.36 -10.72
N LYS A 17 3.75 13.94 -10.37
CA LYS A 17 3.12 14.31 -9.09
C LYS A 17 3.72 13.55 -7.91
N TYR A 18 4.38 12.43 -8.18
CA TYR A 18 4.84 11.49 -7.17
C TYR A 18 6.36 11.38 -7.14
N THR A 19 6.94 11.30 -5.94
CA THR A 19 8.37 11.01 -5.72
C THR A 19 8.65 9.51 -5.77
N ALA A 20 7.64 8.68 -5.50
CA ALA A 20 7.73 7.23 -5.59
C ALA A 20 6.39 6.62 -5.98
N ILE A 21 6.43 5.54 -6.77
CA ILE A 21 5.25 4.77 -7.17
C ILE A 21 5.55 3.30 -6.91
N PHE A 22 4.71 2.65 -6.12
CA PHE A 22 4.87 1.25 -5.73
C PHE A 22 3.68 0.43 -6.21
N TRP A 23 3.98 -0.74 -6.77
CA TRP A 23 2.99 -1.71 -7.22
C TRP A 23 3.03 -2.93 -6.32
N LEU A 24 1.89 -3.30 -5.75
CA LEU A 24 1.76 -4.38 -4.79
C LEU A 24 0.76 -5.42 -5.28
N ASN A 25 1.10 -6.70 -5.16
CA ASN A 25 0.20 -7.80 -5.44
C ASN A 25 -0.64 -8.13 -4.20
N ALA A 26 -1.91 -7.74 -4.20
CA ALA A 26 -2.85 -7.93 -3.09
C ALA A 26 -3.75 -9.16 -3.26
N ASN A 27 -3.33 -10.15 -4.06
CA ASN A 27 -4.07 -11.39 -4.30
C ASN A 27 -4.28 -12.22 -3.02
N ASP A 28 -3.27 -12.24 -2.16
CA ASP A 28 -3.24 -12.94 -0.87
C ASP A 28 -2.24 -12.25 0.06
N GLU A 29 -2.24 -12.63 1.34
CA GLU A 29 -1.44 -11.97 2.38
C GLU A 29 0.06 -12.13 2.15
N ASP A 30 0.51 -13.32 1.73
CA ASP A 30 1.92 -13.63 1.50
C ASP A 30 2.47 -12.84 0.30
N SER A 31 1.73 -12.81 -0.81
CA SER A 31 2.07 -12.01 -1.99
C SER A 31 2.16 -10.53 -1.68
N LEU A 32 1.28 -10.04 -0.80
CA LEU A 32 1.27 -8.65 -0.39
C LEU A 32 2.49 -8.34 0.49
N LYS A 33 2.76 -9.19 1.49
CA LYS A 33 3.95 -9.10 2.35
C LYS A 33 5.26 -9.14 1.57
N LEU A 34 5.37 -10.01 0.56
CA LEU A 34 6.52 -10.04 -0.35
C LEU A 34 6.64 -8.74 -1.16
N SER A 35 5.53 -8.19 -1.65
CA SER A 35 5.53 -6.90 -2.34
C SER A 35 6.03 -5.76 -1.43
N PHE A 36 5.70 -5.78 -0.13
CA PHE A 36 6.23 -4.83 0.84
C PHE A 36 7.75 -4.94 1.01
N ARG A 37 8.31 -6.15 0.95
CA ARG A 37 9.76 -6.36 0.92
C ARG A 37 10.40 -5.74 -0.32
N ASP A 38 9.78 -5.88 -1.49
CA ASP A 38 10.26 -5.24 -2.71
C ASP A 38 10.22 -3.71 -2.60
N VAL A 39 9.17 -3.16 -1.98
CA VAL A 39 9.07 -1.73 -1.68
C VAL A 39 10.21 -1.27 -0.77
N ALA A 40 10.48 -1.99 0.33
CA ALA A 40 11.57 -1.67 1.24
C ALA A 40 12.93 -1.62 0.51
N GLN A 41 13.20 -2.61 -0.34
CA GLN A 41 14.42 -2.65 -1.15
C GLN A 41 14.51 -1.50 -2.15
N GLN A 42 13.40 -1.13 -2.80
CA GLN A 42 13.35 0.02 -3.69
C GLN A 42 13.62 1.32 -2.95
N VAL A 43 12.98 1.54 -1.79
CA VAL A 43 13.20 2.74 -0.99
C VAL A 43 14.66 2.83 -0.54
N LEU A 44 15.26 1.74 -0.06
CA LEU A 44 16.68 1.69 0.29
C LEU A 44 17.60 2.09 -0.87
N ARG A 45 17.29 1.62 -2.08
CA ARG A 45 18.07 1.91 -3.29
C ARG A 45 18.01 3.38 -3.69
N TYR A 46 16.83 4.00 -3.63
CA TYR A 46 16.63 5.38 -4.12
C TYR A 46 16.72 6.45 -3.03
N TYR A 47 16.59 6.07 -1.77
CA TYR A 47 16.61 6.96 -0.61
C TYR A 47 17.55 6.40 0.49
N PRO A 48 18.84 6.18 0.21
CA PRO A 48 19.75 5.47 1.12
C PRO A 48 19.94 6.16 2.49
N SER A 49 19.62 7.45 2.60
CA SER A 49 19.65 8.19 3.87
C SER A 49 18.46 7.87 4.80
N THR A 50 17.50 7.03 4.39
CA THR A 50 16.38 6.62 5.25
C THR A 50 16.84 5.56 6.25
N SER A 51 17.34 6.01 7.41
CA SER A 51 17.85 5.15 8.49
C SER A 51 16.83 4.15 9.04
N MET A 52 15.53 4.39 8.87
CA MET A 52 14.49 3.44 9.30
C MET A 52 14.56 2.11 8.54
N LEU A 53 14.98 2.14 7.27
CA LEU A 53 15.01 0.95 6.42
C LEU A 53 16.39 0.29 6.35
N SER A 54 17.46 0.94 6.82
CA SER A 54 18.83 0.43 6.70
C SER A 54 19.10 -0.86 7.50
N SER A 55 18.13 -1.30 8.31
CA SER A 55 18.16 -2.57 9.04
C SER A 55 17.32 -3.67 8.38
N VAL A 56 16.73 -3.45 7.20
CA VAL A 56 15.99 -4.49 6.47
C VAL A 56 16.97 -5.49 5.86
N ASP A 57 17.43 -6.43 6.70
CA ASP A 57 18.20 -7.60 6.28
C ASP A 57 17.30 -8.65 5.61
N GLN A 58 17.93 -9.61 4.93
CA GLN A 58 17.20 -10.67 4.22
C GLN A 58 16.41 -11.60 5.16
N ASP A 59 16.71 -11.58 6.45
CA ASP A 59 16.13 -12.46 7.47
C ASP A 59 15.04 -11.79 8.32
N LYS A 60 14.69 -10.53 8.04
CA LYS A 60 13.59 -9.90 8.78
C LYS A 60 12.25 -10.56 8.46
N ASP A 61 11.47 -10.75 9.52
CA ASP A 61 10.07 -11.14 9.44
C ASP A 61 9.29 -10.15 8.55
N LEU A 62 8.46 -10.69 7.66
CA LEU A 62 7.73 -9.90 6.68
C LEU A 62 6.74 -8.94 7.35
N ASP A 63 6.20 -9.28 8.51
CA ASP A 63 5.34 -8.37 9.28
C ASP A 63 6.11 -7.14 9.78
N GLN A 64 7.37 -7.31 10.19
CA GLN A 64 8.24 -6.20 10.54
C GLN A 64 8.54 -5.32 9.31
N VAL A 65 8.77 -5.93 8.15
CA VAL A 65 8.99 -5.20 6.90
C VAL A 65 7.78 -4.35 6.54
N VAL A 66 6.56 -4.90 6.65
CA VAL A 66 5.32 -4.14 6.44
C VAL A 66 5.26 -2.93 7.37
N SER A 67 5.57 -3.11 8.67
CA SER A 67 5.57 -2.01 9.63
C SER A 67 6.55 -0.90 9.24
N VAL A 68 7.80 -1.24 8.91
CA VAL A 68 8.83 -0.23 8.60
C VAL A 68 8.50 0.55 7.32
N VAL A 69 7.96 -0.12 6.30
CA VAL A 69 7.51 0.57 5.08
C VAL A 69 6.36 1.52 5.40
N LYS A 70 5.40 1.10 6.23
CA LYS A 70 4.31 1.98 6.67
C LYS A 70 4.82 3.19 7.45
N ASP A 71 5.79 3.02 8.33
CA ASP A 71 6.42 4.12 9.06
C ASP A 71 7.14 5.10 8.11
N TRP A 72 7.77 4.58 7.06
CA TRP A 72 8.36 5.42 6.01
C TRP A 72 7.31 6.20 5.22
N LEU A 73 6.19 5.57 4.85
CA LEU A 73 5.05 6.22 4.18
C LEU A 73 4.40 7.28 5.07
N ASP A 74 4.30 7.02 6.37
CA ASP A 74 3.68 7.88 7.38
C ASP A 74 4.56 9.07 7.78
N SER A 75 5.83 9.11 7.35
CA SER A 75 6.73 10.23 7.63
C SER A 75 6.14 11.57 7.15
N PRO A 76 6.07 12.62 8.00
CA PRO A 76 5.51 13.92 7.63
C PRO A 76 6.19 14.62 6.44
N ARG A 77 7.43 14.23 6.12
CA ARG A 77 8.18 14.76 4.97
C ARG A 77 7.96 13.95 3.70
N ASN A 78 7.35 12.78 3.79
CA ASN A 78 7.16 11.85 2.68
C ASN A 78 5.70 11.88 2.19
N THR A 79 5.31 12.98 1.55
CA THR A 79 3.89 13.25 1.26
C THR A 79 3.44 12.90 -0.16
N LYS A 80 4.37 12.56 -1.06
CA LYS A 80 4.13 12.45 -2.51
C LYS A 80 4.37 11.04 -3.05
N TRP A 81 3.99 9.99 -2.34
CA TRP A 81 4.04 8.62 -2.85
C TRP A 81 2.70 8.16 -3.42
N LEU A 82 2.74 7.15 -4.29
CA LEU A 82 1.57 6.42 -4.79
C LEU A 82 1.75 4.92 -4.52
N MET A 83 0.79 4.31 -3.82
CA MET A 83 0.69 2.85 -3.70
C MET A 83 -0.44 2.30 -4.57
N ILE A 84 -0.17 1.25 -5.32
CA ILE A 84 -1.15 0.57 -6.17
C ILE A 84 -1.27 -0.89 -5.68
N TYR A 85 -2.36 -1.20 -5.00
CA TYR A 85 -2.71 -2.57 -4.59
C TYR A 85 -3.52 -3.22 -5.73
N ASP A 86 -2.88 -4.06 -6.52
CA ASP A 86 -3.51 -4.74 -7.66
C ASP A 86 -4.01 -6.14 -7.25
N ASN A 87 -5.06 -6.63 -7.89
CA ASN A 87 -5.64 -7.96 -7.65
C ASN A 87 -6.20 -8.18 -6.23
N PHE A 88 -6.71 -7.14 -5.56
CA PHE A 88 -7.37 -7.27 -4.25
C PHE A 88 -8.76 -7.90 -4.35
N ASP A 89 -8.82 -9.19 -4.69
CA ASP A 89 -10.07 -9.88 -5.07
C ASP A 89 -10.73 -10.65 -3.93
N ASN A 90 -10.03 -10.89 -2.82
CA ASN A 90 -10.52 -11.67 -1.69
C ASN A 90 -10.45 -10.89 -0.37
N PRO A 91 -11.32 -9.87 -0.17
CA PRO A 91 -11.35 -9.11 1.07
C PRO A 91 -11.81 -9.98 2.24
N LYS A 92 -11.15 -9.79 3.39
CA LYS A 92 -11.61 -10.37 4.66
C LYS A 92 -12.77 -9.55 5.20
N THR A 93 -13.93 -10.19 5.35
CA THR A 93 -15.16 -9.56 5.83
C THR A 93 -15.82 -10.45 6.89
N SER A 94 -16.83 -9.95 7.59
CA SER A 94 -17.62 -10.78 8.52
C SER A 94 -18.26 -11.98 7.81
N SER A 95 -18.65 -11.82 6.54
CA SER A 95 -19.17 -12.87 5.66
C SER A 95 -18.09 -13.74 4.99
N ASN A 96 -16.81 -13.34 5.06
CA ASN A 96 -15.66 -14.08 4.51
C ASN A 96 -14.52 -14.14 5.54
N PRO A 97 -14.64 -15.00 6.58
CA PRO A 97 -13.64 -15.12 7.65
C PRO A 97 -12.44 -15.99 7.26
N ALA A 98 -12.32 -16.37 5.98
CA ALA A 98 -11.31 -17.31 5.53
C ALA A 98 -9.89 -16.84 5.88
N LYS A 99 -9.02 -17.79 6.28
CA LYS A 99 -7.63 -17.47 6.65
C LYS A 99 -6.82 -16.86 5.51
N TRP A 100 -7.16 -17.21 4.27
CA TRP A 100 -6.52 -16.70 3.06
C TRP A 100 -7.17 -15.40 2.53
N ALA A 101 -8.15 -14.85 3.26
CA ALA A 101 -8.73 -13.55 2.97
C ALA A 101 -7.88 -12.42 3.54
N VAL A 102 -7.72 -11.36 2.75
CA VAL A 102 -6.82 -10.26 3.05
C VAL A 102 -7.59 -9.15 3.75
N ASP A 103 -7.18 -8.82 4.98
CA ASP A 103 -7.61 -7.59 5.64
C ASP A 103 -6.69 -6.44 5.22
N ILE A 104 -7.03 -5.78 4.12
CA ILE A 104 -6.18 -4.74 3.53
C ILE A 104 -5.87 -3.58 4.50
N ARG A 105 -6.72 -3.35 5.51
CA ARG A 105 -6.52 -2.28 6.51
C ARG A 105 -5.23 -2.47 7.31
N GLN A 106 -4.76 -3.71 7.46
CA GLN A 106 -3.49 -4.02 8.11
C GLN A 106 -2.30 -3.52 7.28
N PHE A 107 -2.48 -3.38 5.97
CA PHE A 107 -1.46 -2.98 5.01
C PHE A 107 -1.58 -1.53 4.55
N LEU A 108 -2.61 -0.78 4.98
CA LEU A 108 -2.72 0.65 4.67
C LEU A 108 -1.85 1.49 5.63
N PRO A 109 -1.14 2.52 5.14
CA PRO A 109 -0.48 3.52 6.00
C PRO A 109 -1.53 4.29 6.82
N ARG A 110 -1.11 4.91 7.92
CA ARG A 110 -2.00 5.70 8.80
C ARG A 110 -2.17 7.14 8.34
N SER A 111 -1.25 7.62 7.50
CA SER A 111 -1.20 9.01 7.07
C SER A 111 -2.40 9.45 6.23
N ASP A 112 -2.69 10.76 6.30
CA ASP A 112 -3.58 11.49 5.41
C ASP A 112 -2.93 11.96 4.09
N HIS A 113 -1.60 11.83 3.96
CA HIS A 113 -0.84 12.18 2.77
C HIS A 113 -0.53 10.97 1.88
N GLY A 114 -0.07 11.24 0.65
CA GLY A 114 0.15 10.22 -0.37
C GLY A 114 -1.10 9.90 -1.19
N SER A 115 -1.05 8.82 -1.95
CA SER A 115 -2.18 8.37 -2.79
C SER A 115 -2.22 6.86 -2.86
N ILE A 116 -3.42 6.29 -2.87
CA ILE A 116 -3.64 4.86 -2.93
C ILE A 116 -4.62 4.54 -4.05
N ILE A 117 -4.28 3.55 -4.88
CA ILE A 117 -5.18 2.93 -5.86
C ILE A 117 -5.32 1.47 -5.48
N ILE A 118 -6.55 0.97 -5.47
CA ILE A 118 -6.83 -0.44 -5.27
C ILE A 118 -7.58 -0.94 -6.51
N THR A 119 -7.10 -2.02 -7.11
CA THR A 119 -7.81 -2.72 -8.18
C THR A 119 -8.40 -4.01 -7.65
N THR A 120 -9.67 -4.25 -7.95
CA THR A 120 -10.42 -5.40 -7.43
C THR A 120 -11.54 -5.81 -8.37
N ARG A 121 -11.65 -7.10 -8.68
CA ARG A 121 -12.78 -7.76 -9.33
C ARG A 121 -13.89 -8.10 -8.33
N SER A 122 -13.62 -8.06 -7.03
CA SER A 122 -14.65 -8.28 -6.01
C SER A 122 -15.71 -7.18 -6.04
N ALA A 123 -16.97 -7.59 -6.17
CA ALA A 123 -18.10 -6.68 -6.04
C ALA A 123 -18.28 -6.20 -4.59
N GLN A 124 -17.80 -6.96 -3.61
CA GLN A 124 -17.91 -6.63 -2.18
C GLN A 124 -17.08 -5.38 -1.84
N VAL A 125 -15.87 -5.26 -2.40
CA VAL A 125 -15.00 -4.10 -2.16
C VAL A 125 -15.62 -2.80 -2.68
N ARG A 126 -16.40 -2.85 -3.78
CA ARG A 126 -17.11 -1.65 -4.29
C ARG A 126 -18.13 -1.10 -3.28
N GLN A 127 -18.68 -1.96 -2.41
CA GLN A 127 -19.60 -1.54 -1.36
C GLN A 127 -18.87 -1.04 -0.11
N GLU A 128 -17.62 -1.44 0.08
CA GLU A 128 -16.77 -1.04 1.21
C GLU A 128 -15.84 0.15 0.92
N ILE A 129 -15.92 0.80 -0.26
CA ILE A 129 -15.13 2.03 -0.53
C ILE A 129 -15.61 3.15 0.37
N VAL A 130 -15.07 3.18 1.58
CA VAL A 130 -15.02 4.34 2.45
C VAL A 130 -13.99 5.28 1.82
N ARG A 131 -14.43 6.48 1.45
CA ARG A 131 -13.52 7.57 1.09
C ARG A 131 -12.56 7.77 2.26
N TYR A 132 -11.31 7.34 2.11
CA TYR A 132 -10.21 7.90 2.90
C TYR A 132 -9.99 9.33 2.37
N GLN A 133 -10.80 10.27 2.86
CA GLN A 133 -10.34 11.64 3.02
C GLN A 133 -9.62 11.67 4.35
N GLY A 134 -8.34 12.04 4.31
CA GLY A 134 -7.52 12.22 5.50
C GLY A 134 -8.30 12.94 6.59
N ARG A 135 -8.33 12.35 7.78
CA ARG A 135 -8.88 13.05 8.95
C ARG A 135 -7.96 14.23 9.25
N SER A 136 -8.32 15.41 8.77
CA SER A 136 -8.05 16.64 9.53
C SER A 136 -8.86 16.50 10.82
N LEU A 137 -8.17 16.13 11.91
CA LEU A 137 -8.66 16.40 13.26
C LEU A 137 -8.30 17.85 13.57
N ASP A 138 -9.05 18.77 12.96
CA ASP A 138 -9.20 20.10 13.51
C ASP A 138 -10.45 20.14 14.40
N ARG A 139 -10.24 20.68 15.61
CA ARG A 139 -11.19 21.18 16.63
C ARG A 139 -11.79 20.12 17.58
N VAL A 140 -11.87 20.34 18.90
CA VAL A 140 -11.75 21.54 19.77
C VAL A 140 -10.93 21.17 21.00
#